data_AF-A0A9D2INC6-F1
#
_entry.id   AF-A0A9D2INC6-F1
#
_cell.length_a   1.000
_cell.length_b   1.000
_cell.length_c   1.000
_cell.angle_alpha   90.00
_cell.angle_beta   90.00
_cell.angle_gamma   90.00
#
_symmetry.space_group_name_H-M   'P 1'
#
loop_
_entity.id
_entity.type
_entity.pdbx_description
1 polymer ?
#
loop_
_entity_poly.entity_id
_entity_poly.type
_entity_poly.pdbx_seq_one_letter_code
_entity_poly.pdbx_strand_id
1 'polypeptide(L)'
;MAKKTWQKKLLCVIVAAAMVIMFIPMIAFADGNVAEVDGTGYTTVQEAIDNGNGKTVKLLADVSENITIDADTTVTLDLNSFKITNAAASHTIINKGILTIQGSGTVDNINHACAALWNEGTAVLNGGTFDRSKDAGSSAEASGNNSYYTIVNHGTMTIYDGVAVTQPGKYSSLLENGWYNGADNNSGEDSLLTIEGGTFSGGLNTIKNDDYGKLIIKGGNFTNVAQAALLNWNEAEITGGTFEADETSTCVVLNGYLNDTMDAGKLTISGGTFTGGEGTDAINTMGGSSSSGDIDISGGEFNGDIVLGNGNKAGGTLNISGSAVINGNVSNTNMDNITISGGSVSGTVSNTGAGTTEITGGAFAVQPSSDLVSDNAAMASYTKSGEDAATYYVGADTISEAVKDAADGDSIEVISGDVSLDIMNGGVTVTNKGDGNVTVNDTEIAKDESTTTHTHEYSYKYDENGHWQECSCGDKTEVEAHTFGEWIIDKEATAVEAGSKHRECSVCGYSETEVIAATGTSSDSSSSSDSNSSSSNSSSTSSGSGSASSDTSSVAQPQTGENGSVVMWAFIAVLAIGGVSAFLFTQRKKFVSGK
;
A
#
# COMPACT_ATOMS: atom_id res chain seq x y z
N MET A 1 -20.02 10.81 37.39
CA MET A 1 -20.52 12.21 37.44
C MET A 1 -19.63 13.26 36.74
N ALA A 2 -18.45 12.90 36.20
CA ALA A 2 -17.52 13.88 35.61
C ALA A 2 -17.77 14.25 34.12
N LYS A 3 -18.45 13.41 33.34
CA LYS A 3 -18.70 13.65 31.89
C LYS A 3 -19.69 14.80 31.63
N LYS A 4 -20.60 15.07 32.56
CA LYS A 4 -21.67 16.09 32.44
C LYS A 4 -21.21 17.51 32.75
N THR A 5 -20.06 17.66 33.42
CA THR A 5 -19.45 18.95 33.79
C THR A 5 -18.62 19.55 32.66
N TRP A 6 -18.05 18.72 31.78
CA TRP A 6 -17.22 19.19 30.65
C TRP A 6 -18.07 19.79 29.53
N GLN A 7 -19.21 19.16 29.20
CA GLN A 7 -20.18 19.68 28.23
C GLN A 7 -20.80 21.02 28.65
N LYS A 8 -20.99 21.27 29.95
CA LYS A 8 -21.48 22.57 30.46
C LYS A 8 -20.42 23.67 30.40
N LYS A 9 -19.14 23.33 30.60
CA LYS A 9 -18.03 24.28 30.49
C LYS A 9 -17.77 24.67 29.02
N LEU A 10 -17.87 23.72 28.09
CA LEU A 10 -17.76 23.99 26.65
C LEU A 10 -18.93 24.86 26.14
N LEU A 11 -20.16 24.60 26.62
CA LEU A 11 -21.33 25.42 26.27
C LEU A 11 -21.23 26.86 26.83
N CYS A 12 -20.71 27.05 28.05
CA CYS A 12 -20.49 28.41 28.60
C CYS A 12 -19.38 29.18 27.87
N VAL A 13 -18.34 28.51 27.37
CA VAL A 13 -17.28 29.16 26.57
C VAL A 13 -17.82 29.58 25.19
N ILE A 14 -18.66 28.75 24.56
CA ILE A 14 -19.30 29.07 23.27
C ILE A 14 -20.31 30.23 23.43
N VAL A 15 -21.10 30.25 24.51
CA VAL A 15 -22.05 31.35 24.78
C VAL A 15 -21.34 32.64 25.19
N ALA A 16 -20.21 32.57 25.91
CA ALA A 16 -19.40 33.74 26.22
C ALA A 16 -18.68 34.30 24.98
N ALA A 17 -18.18 33.44 24.08
CA ALA A 17 -17.61 33.85 22.80
C ALA A 17 -18.67 34.50 21.88
N ALA A 18 -19.89 33.95 21.84
CA ALA A 18 -21.00 34.54 21.11
C ALA A 18 -21.46 35.90 21.67
N MET A 19 -21.34 36.13 22.99
CA MET A 19 -21.65 37.43 23.61
C MET A 19 -20.56 38.49 23.43
N VAL A 20 -19.29 38.09 23.24
CA VAL A 20 -18.19 39.04 22.94
C VAL A 20 -18.21 39.49 21.48
N ILE A 21 -18.73 38.67 20.56
CA ILE A 21 -18.94 39.06 19.14
C ILE A 21 -20.03 40.14 18.99
N MET A 22 -20.96 40.28 19.95
CA MET A 22 -22.02 41.30 19.90
C MET A 22 -21.58 42.71 20.36
N PHE A 23 -20.33 42.89 20.81
CA PHE A 23 -19.80 44.18 21.30
C PHE A 23 -18.55 44.63 20.53
N ILE A 24 -18.35 44.17 19.30
CA ILE A 24 -17.37 44.79 18.39
C ILE A 24 -18.03 46.08 17.87
N PRO A 25 -17.42 47.26 18.06
CA PRO A 25 -17.93 48.48 17.43
C PRO A 25 -17.99 48.23 15.92
N MET A 26 -19.18 48.35 15.34
CA MET A 26 -19.34 48.42 13.88
C MET A 26 -18.55 49.65 13.42
N ILE A 27 -17.34 49.43 12.91
CA ILE A 27 -16.58 50.47 12.23
C ILE A 27 -17.37 50.75 10.97
N ALA A 28 -18.15 51.83 11.00
CA ALA A 28 -18.83 52.34 9.82
C ALA A 28 -17.76 52.95 8.92
N PHE A 29 -17.40 52.23 7.85
CA PHE A 29 -16.59 52.79 6.77
C PHE A 29 -17.40 53.85 6.02
N ALA A 30 -16.70 54.81 5.41
CA ALA A 30 -17.34 55.76 4.51
C ALA A 30 -18.01 55.02 3.34
N ASP A 31 -19.16 55.52 2.88
CA ASP A 31 -19.84 55.01 1.68
C ASP A 31 -18.84 54.98 0.50
N GLY A 32 -18.70 53.81 -0.14
CA GLY A 32 -17.83 53.62 -1.31
C GLY A 32 -16.50 52.92 -1.04
N ASN A 33 -16.16 52.61 0.21
CA ASN A 33 -14.99 51.78 0.49
C ASN A 33 -15.26 50.31 0.12
N VAL A 34 -14.34 49.70 -0.62
CA VAL A 34 -14.42 48.30 -1.08
C VAL A 34 -13.42 47.40 -0.38
N ALA A 35 -12.42 47.97 0.30
CA ALA A 35 -11.42 47.24 1.05
C ALA A 35 -11.01 47.98 2.33
N GLU A 36 -10.45 47.25 3.31
CA GLU A 36 -9.81 47.83 4.49
C GLU A 36 -8.43 47.22 4.80
N VAL A 37 -7.60 48.01 5.46
CA VAL A 37 -6.35 47.58 6.12
C VAL A 37 -6.30 48.21 7.51
N ASP A 38 -6.15 47.40 8.56
CA ASP A 38 -6.07 47.86 9.96
C ASP A 38 -7.16 48.86 10.38
N GLY A 39 -8.39 48.69 9.89
CA GLY A 39 -9.52 49.60 10.19
C GLY A 39 -9.53 50.90 9.37
N THR A 40 -8.61 51.08 8.42
CA THR A 40 -8.63 52.16 7.43
C THR A 40 -9.26 51.63 6.15
N GLY A 41 -10.33 52.27 5.67
CA GLY A 41 -11.02 51.86 4.44
C GLY A 41 -10.52 52.58 3.20
N TYR A 42 -10.59 51.90 2.06
CA TYR A 42 -10.08 52.33 0.76
C TYR A 42 -11.13 52.16 -0.33
N THR A 43 -11.10 53.02 -1.35
CA THR A 43 -12.07 53.02 -2.45
C THR A 43 -11.75 52.02 -3.56
N THR A 44 -10.51 51.53 -3.60
CA THR A 44 -10.07 50.46 -4.50
C THR A 44 -9.26 49.42 -3.74
N VAL A 45 -9.20 48.20 -4.27
CA VAL A 45 -8.38 47.13 -3.70
C VAL A 45 -6.90 47.41 -3.93
N GLN A 46 -6.52 47.95 -5.09
CA GLN A 46 -5.13 48.30 -5.37
C GLN A 46 -4.60 49.33 -4.37
N GLU A 47 -5.37 50.39 -4.06
CA GLU A 47 -4.95 51.40 -3.08
C GLU A 47 -4.76 50.78 -1.68
N ALA A 48 -5.62 49.84 -1.30
CA ALA A 48 -5.47 49.10 -0.05
C ALA A 48 -4.20 48.23 -0.04
N ILE A 49 -3.87 47.58 -1.15
CA ILE A 49 -2.65 46.77 -1.31
C ILE A 49 -1.40 47.64 -1.23
N ASP A 50 -1.37 48.77 -1.95
CA ASP A 50 -0.24 49.70 -1.96
C ASP A 50 0.08 50.24 -0.56
N ASN A 51 -0.95 50.38 0.30
CA ASN A 51 -0.83 50.79 1.70
C ASN A 51 -0.80 49.63 2.70
N GLY A 52 -0.88 48.38 2.21
CA GLY A 52 -1.08 47.17 2.98
C GLY A 52 0.09 46.19 2.95
N ASN A 53 1.28 46.60 2.49
CA ASN A 53 2.45 45.73 2.45
C ASN A 53 2.79 45.15 3.85
N GLY A 54 2.92 43.84 3.92
CA GLY A 54 3.08 43.03 5.13
C GLY A 54 1.80 42.78 5.92
N LYS A 55 0.62 43.15 5.42
CA LYS A 55 -0.65 43.16 6.17
C LYS A 55 -1.77 42.39 5.46
N THR A 56 -2.93 42.35 6.11
CA THR A 56 -4.17 41.82 5.55
C THR A 56 -5.02 42.95 4.95
N VAL A 57 -5.33 42.83 3.67
CA VAL A 57 -6.33 43.62 2.94
C VAL A 57 -7.64 42.82 2.96
N LYS A 58 -8.70 43.35 3.57
CA LYS A 58 -10.00 42.68 3.63
C LYS A 58 -10.98 43.33 2.68
N LEU A 59 -11.69 42.53 1.88
CA LEU A 59 -12.77 43.04 1.05
C LEU A 59 -14.01 43.38 1.88
N LEU A 60 -14.66 44.49 1.53
CA LEU A 60 -15.88 45.00 2.16
C LEU A 60 -17.10 44.96 1.24
N ALA A 61 -16.87 44.79 -0.07
CA ALA A 61 -17.90 44.73 -1.09
C ALA A 61 -17.40 43.98 -2.33
N ASP A 62 -18.33 43.56 -3.20
CA ASP A 62 -17.98 43.14 -4.54
C ASP A 62 -17.35 44.29 -5.32
N VAL A 63 -16.34 43.99 -6.12
CA VAL A 63 -15.56 44.99 -6.86
C VAL A 63 -15.28 44.52 -8.27
N SER A 64 -15.21 45.48 -9.20
CA SER A 64 -14.67 45.26 -10.53
C SER A 64 -13.35 46.01 -10.67
N GLU A 65 -12.23 45.28 -10.63
CA GLU A 65 -10.89 45.85 -10.61
C GLU A 65 -9.87 44.81 -11.14
N ASN A 66 -8.79 45.29 -11.77
CA ASN A 66 -7.61 44.47 -12.06
C ASN A 66 -6.54 44.84 -11.02
N ILE A 67 -5.92 43.84 -10.41
CA ILE A 67 -5.02 44.02 -9.26
C ILE A 67 -3.62 43.54 -9.64
N THR A 68 -2.59 44.27 -9.20
CA THR A 68 -1.18 43.87 -9.30
C THR A 68 -0.54 43.86 -7.92
N ILE A 69 0.12 42.75 -7.59
CA ILE A 69 1.00 42.63 -6.42
C ILE A 69 2.44 42.76 -6.93
N ASP A 70 3.09 43.88 -6.62
CA ASP A 70 4.47 44.13 -7.04
C ASP A 70 5.48 43.20 -6.35
N ALA A 71 6.66 43.05 -6.93
CA ALA A 71 7.68 42.08 -6.49
C ALA A 71 8.12 42.23 -5.01
N ASP A 72 8.17 43.47 -4.51
CA ASP A 72 8.55 43.77 -3.12
C ASP A 72 7.34 43.86 -2.17
N THR A 73 6.16 43.44 -2.63
CA THR A 73 4.91 43.47 -1.87
C THR A 73 4.56 42.09 -1.33
N THR A 74 4.35 42.02 -0.01
CA THR A 74 3.76 40.87 0.67
C THR A 74 2.38 41.25 1.15
N VAL A 75 1.33 40.49 0.82
CA VAL A 75 -0.03 40.83 1.28
C VAL A 75 -0.86 39.58 1.49
N THR A 76 -1.73 39.62 2.51
CA THR A 76 -2.84 38.68 2.63
C THR A 76 -4.11 39.36 2.12
N LEU A 77 -4.70 38.86 1.04
CA LEU A 77 -5.99 39.29 0.55
C LEU A 77 -7.08 38.38 1.13
N ASP A 78 -7.86 38.93 2.08
CA ASP A 78 -9.03 38.27 2.64
C ASP A 78 -10.26 38.66 1.84
N LEU A 79 -10.77 37.71 1.04
CA LEU A 79 -11.93 37.91 0.21
C LEU A 79 -13.22 38.06 1.03
N ASN A 80 -13.20 37.75 2.33
CA ASN A 80 -14.41 37.53 3.14
C ASN A 80 -15.38 36.61 2.38
N SER A 81 -16.48 37.15 1.87
CA SER A 81 -17.43 36.45 1.00
C SER A 81 -17.72 37.22 -0.30
N PHE A 82 -16.85 38.15 -0.67
CA PHE A 82 -17.05 39.09 -1.78
C PHE A 82 -16.35 38.64 -3.06
N LYS A 83 -16.78 39.22 -4.17
CA LYS A 83 -16.29 38.90 -5.51
C LYS A 83 -15.42 40.02 -6.07
N ILE A 84 -14.28 39.64 -6.65
CA ILE A 84 -13.47 40.48 -7.54
C ILE A 84 -13.72 40.00 -8.97
N THR A 85 -14.10 40.90 -9.87
CA THR A 85 -14.18 40.64 -11.32
C THR A 85 -13.26 41.61 -12.04
N ASN A 86 -12.50 41.16 -13.04
CA ASN A 86 -11.64 42.05 -13.81
C ASN A 86 -12.41 43.21 -14.47
N ALA A 87 -11.87 44.43 -14.41
CA ALA A 87 -12.53 45.64 -14.93
C ALA A 87 -12.24 45.91 -16.40
N ALA A 88 -11.19 45.30 -16.95
CA ALA A 88 -10.76 45.46 -18.33
C ALA A 88 -10.29 44.12 -18.89
N ALA A 89 -10.00 44.06 -20.19
CA ALA A 89 -9.43 42.86 -20.83
C ALA A 89 -7.97 42.63 -20.39
N SER A 90 -7.82 42.19 -19.13
CA SER A 90 -6.58 41.85 -18.44
C SER A 90 -6.89 40.79 -17.37
N HIS A 91 -5.84 40.22 -16.77
CA HIS A 91 -5.95 39.31 -15.64
C HIS A 91 -6.64 40.01 -14.45
N THR A 92 -7.36 39.23 -13.64
CA THR A 92 -8.01 39.79 -12.44
C THR A 92 -6.97 40.13 -11.38
N ILE A 93 -6.04 39.21 -11.13
CA ILE A 93 -4.89 39.41 -10.23
C ILE A 93 -3.60 38.98 -10.94
N ILE A 94 -2.61 39.87 -10.96
CA ILE A 94 -1.22 39.58 -11.34
C ILE A 94 -0.37 39.61 -10.08
N ASN A 95 0.23 38.48 -9.70
CA ASN A 95 1.11 38.40 -8.54
C ASN A 95 2.57 38.29 -8.96
N LYS A 96 3.40 39.26 -8.57
CA LYS A 96 4.86 39.23 -8.70
C LYS A 96 5.58 39.15 -7.35
N GLY A 97 4.85 39.41 -6.26
CA GLY A 97 5.37 39.41 -4.89
C GLY A 97 4.95 38.15 -4.13
N ILE A 98 4.58 38.33 -2.86
CA ILE A 98 4.09 37.26 -1.98
C ILE A 98 2.62 37.50 -1.66
N LEU A 99 1.74 36.67 -2.21
CA LEU A 99 0.30 36.78 -2.06
C LEU A 99 -0.25 35.59 -1.27
N THR A 100 -0.99 35.87 -0.20
CA THR A 100 -1.85 34.89 0.45
C THR A 100 -3.31 35.25 0.19
N ILE A 101 -4.13 34.31 -0.27
CA ILE A 101 -5.57 34.51 -0.44
C ILE A 101 -6.32 33.66 0.59
N GLN A 102 -7.32 34.25 1.24
CA GLN A 102 -8.21 33.58 2.19
C GLN A 102 -9.65 34.09 2.08
N GLY A 103 -10.55 33.51 2.88
CA GLY A 103 -11.99 33.79 2.81
C GLY A 103 -12.69 32.90 1.79
N SER A 104 -14.01 32.94 1.75
CA SER A 104 -14.86 32.15 0.85
C SER A 104 -15.35 32.93 -0.37
N GLY A 105 -14.82 34.13 -0.61
CA GLY A 105 -15.18 34.96 -1.75
C GLY A 105 -14.68 34.41 -3.09
N THR A 106 -14.83 35.19 -4.16
CA THR A 106 -14.54 34.74 -5.53
C THR A 106 -13.60 35.69 -6.26
N VAL A 107 -12.61 35.14 -6.96
CA VAL A 107 -11.81 35.85 -7.97
C VAL A 107 -12.24 35.32 -9.34
N ASP A 108 -12.89 36.15 -10.14
CA ASP A 108 -13.44 35.77 -11.44
C ASP A 108 -12.77 36.55 -12.57
N ASN A 109 -12.58 35.89 -13.72
CA ASN A 109 -12.22 36.56 -14.96
C ASN A 109 -13.23 36.29 -16.06
N ILE A 110 -13.71 37.35 -16.72
CA ILE A 110 -14.74 37.26 -17.75
C ILE A 110 -14.22 37.55 -19.16
N ASN A 111 -12.95 37.87 -19.33
CA ASN A 111 -12.36 38.25 -20.61
C ASN A 111 -11.51 37.14 -21.26
N HIS A 112 -11.42 37.19 -22.58
CA HIS A 112 -10.61 36.25 -23.36
C HIS A 112 -9.12 36.41 -23.06
N ALA A 113 -8.37 35.30 -23.07
CA ALA A 113 -6.93 35.27 -22.84
C ALA A 113 -6.45 35.88 -21.50
N CYS A 114 -7.28 35.83 -20.46
CA CYS A 114 -7.00 36.46 -19.17
C CYS A 114 -7.31 35.52 -17.99
N ALA A 115 -6.31 35.11 -17.20
CA ALA A 115 -6.54 34.35 -15.98
C ALA A 115 -7.25 35.13 -14.84
N ALA A 116 -7.92 34.41 -13.95
CA ALA A 116 -8.36 34.96 -12.66
C ALA A 116 -7.16 35.24 -11.75
N LEU A 117 -6.17 34.35 -11.76
CA LEU A 117 -4.89 34.55 -11.09
C LEU A 117 -3.73 34.22 -12.03
N TRP A 118 -2.85 35.19 -12.26
CA TRP A 118 -1.58 35.04 -12.93
C TRP A 118 -0.45 35.18 -11.90
N ASN A 119 0.30 34.12 -11.63
CA ASN A 119 1.34 34.10 -10.61
C ASN A 119 2.75 34.00 -11.22
N GLU A 120 3.54 35.05 -11.04
CA GLU A 120 5.00 35.10 -11.31
C GLU A 120 5.82 35.11 -9.99
N GLY A 121 5.15 35.29 -8.85
CA GLY A 121 5.77 35.34 -7.52
C GLY A 121 5.47 34.09 -6.68
N THR A 122 5.23 34.30 -5.39
CA THR A 122 4.79 33.25 -4.45
C THR A 122 3.31 33.45 -4.10
N ALA A 123 2.49 32.42 -4.31
CA ALA A 123 1.06 32.43 -3.97
C ALA A 123 0.70 31.31 -2.98
N VAL A 124 -0.09 31.64 -1.96
CA VAL A 124 -0.67 30.68 -1.02
C VAL A 124 -2.18 30.85 -1.01
N LEU A 125 -2.92 29.84 -1.44
CA LEU A 125 -4.38 29.87 -1.54
C LEU A 125 -4.98 29.04 -0.41
N ASN A 126 -5.45 29.72 0.63
CA ASN A 126 -6.08 29.08 1.81
C ASN A 126 -7.59 28.92 1.65
N GLY A 127 -8.21 29.64 0.71
CA GLY A 127 -9.63 29.55 0.42
C GLY A 127 -10.06 30.41 -0.76
N GLY A 128 -11.34 30.29 -1.11
CA GLY A 128 -11.99 31.10 -2.13
C GLY A 128 -12.25 30.31 -3.41
N THR A 129 -13.06 30.90 -4.28
CA THR A 129 -13.35 30.35 -5.61
C THR A 129 -12.59 31.15 -6.67
N PHE A 130 -11.85 30.47 -7.53
CA PHE A 130 -11.24 31.03 -8.73
C PHE A 130 -12.05 30.56 -9.92
N ASP A 131 -12.59 31.49 -10.70
CA ASP A 131 -13.54 31.17 -11.75
C ASP A 131 -13.21 31.89 -13.06
N ARG A 132 -13.61 31.26 -14.16
CA ARG A 132 -13.75 31.92 -15.46
C ARG A 132 -15.19 31.79 -15.91
N SER A 133 -16.08 32.54 -15.26
CA SER A 133 -17.53 32.36 -15.35
C SER A 133 -18.14 32.58 -16.75
N LYS A 134 -17.37 33.19 -17.66
CA LYS A 134 -17.76 33.47 -19.05
C LYS A 134 -16.94 32.68 -20.08
N ASP A 135 -16.19 31.67 -19.66
CA ASP A 135 -15.52 30.78 -20.60
C ASP A 135 -16.54 30.12 -21.54
N ALA A 136 -16.23 30.13 -22.82
CA ALA A 136 -17.12 29.73 -23.91
C ALA A 136 -16.51 28.60 -24.77
N GLY A 137 -15.35 28.05 -24.37
CA GLY A 137 -14.72 26.94 -25.08
C GLY A 137 -15.61 25.70 -25.08
N SER A 138 -15.92 25.14 -26.25
CA SER A 138 -16.80 23.97 -26.37
C SER A 138 -16.06 22.65 -26.62
N SER A 139 -14.82 22.72 -27.10
CA SER A 139 -13.92 21.58 -27.33
C SER A 139 -12.47 22.05 -27.42
N ALA A 140 -11.52 21.13 -27.58
CA ALA A 140 -10.10 21.43 -27.80
C ALA A 140 -9.85 22.29 -29.06
N GLU A 141 -10.77 22.30 -30.02
CA GLU A 141 -10.63 23.00 -31.30
C GLU A 141 -11.45 24.30 -31.36
N ALA A 142 -12.37 24.52 -30.43
CA ALA A 142 -13.34 25.62 -30.49
C ALA A 142 -13.37 26.42 -29.18
N SER A 143 -12.68 27.55 -29.16
CA SER A 143 -12.55 28.45 -27.98
C SER A 143 -13.78 29.31 -27.68
N GLY A 144 -14.75 29.37 -28.58
CA GLY A 144 -15.94 30.23 -28.44
C GLY A 144 -15.63 31.73 -28.34
N ASN A 145 -14.42 32.16 -28.71
CA ASN A 145 -13.90 33.53 -28.56
C ASN A 145 -13.74 34.03 -27.11
N ASN A 146 -13.89 33.16 -26.11
CA ASN A 146 -13.56 33.46 -24.71
C ASN A 146 -13.06 32.20 -24.03
N SER A 147 -11.74 32.02 -24.00
CA SER A 147 -11.12 30.88 -23.34
C SER A 147 -9.75 31.31 -22.85
N TYR A 148 -9.38 30.80 -21.67
CA TYR A 148 -8.02 30.85 -21.13
C TYR A 148 -7.93 29.94 -19.91
N TYR A 149 -6.73 29.82 -19.33
CA TYR A 149 -6.58 29.20 -18.02
C TYR A 149 -7.25 30.05 -16.93
N THR A 150 -7.82 29.41 -15.92
CA THR A 150 -8.35 30.10 -14.74
C THR A 150 -7.22 30.55 -13.82
N ILE A 151 -6.21 29.69 -13.63
CA ILE A 151 -4.99 30.01 -12.90
C ILE A 151 -3.77 29.70 -13.79
N VAL A 152 -2.80 30.60 -13.79
CA VAL A 152 -1.47 30.39 -14.38
C VAL A 152 -0.43 30.52 -13.27
N ASN A 153 0.44 29.52 -13.14
CA ASN A 153 1.56 29.53 -12.22
C ASN A 153 2.90 29.42 -12.95
N HIS A 154 3.62 30.54 -13.00
CA HIS A 154 5.00 30.68 -13.48
C HIS A 154 5.99 30.91 -12.33
N GLY A 155 5.53 30.82 -11.08
CA GLY A 155 6.33 30.99 -9.87
C GLY A 155 6.13 29.81 -8.91
N THR A 156 5.95 30.11 -7.61
CA THR A 156 5.64 29.11 -6.59
C THR A 156 4.21 29.27 -6.10
N MET A 157 3.45 28.19 -6.03
CA MET A 157 2.08 28.18 -5.55
C MET A 157 1.78 27.02 -4.61
N THR A 158 1.04 27.28 -3.54
CA THR A 158 0.45 26.25 -2.67
C THR A 158 -1.06 26.44 -2.56
N ILE A 159 -1.83 25.37 -2.76
CA ILE A 159 -3.30 25.37 -2.73
C ILE A 159 -3.80 24.41 -1.64
N TYR A 160 -4.70 24.90 -0.77
CA TYR A 160 -5.29 24.12 0.33
C TYR A 160 -6.77 23.78 0.11
N ASP A 161 -7.29 22.85 0.94
CA ASP A 161 -8.63 22.25 0.85
C ASP A 161 -9.83 23.23 0.76
N GLY A 162 -9.66 24.45 1.27
CA GLY A 162 -10.71 25.49 1.21
C GLY A 162 -10.89 26.14 -0.17
N VAL A 163 -10.07 25.80 -1.17
CA VAL A 163 -10.04 26.43 -2.48
C VAL A 163 -10.88 25.66 -3.49
N ALA A 164 -11.62 26.40 -4.31
CA ALA A 164 -12.28 25.87 -5.50
C ALA A 164 -11.76 26.56 -6.76
N VAL A 165 -11.48 25.81 -7.82
CA VAL A 165 -11.12 26.34 -9.14
C VAL A 165 -12.08 25.76 -10.16
N THR A 166 -12.80 26.62 -10.89
CA THR A 166 -13.85 26.20 -11.82
C THR A 166 -13.74 26.89 -13.16
N GLN A 167 -14.08 26.15 -14.23
CA GLN A 167 -14.21 26.69 -15.56
C GLN A 167 -15.19 25.85 -16.38
N PRO A 168 -16.24 26.44 -16.98
CA PRO A 168 -17.20 25.70 -17.79
C PRO A 168 -16.66 25.31 -19.17
N GLY A 169 -15.57 25.94 -19.61
CA GLY A 169 -14.98 25.75 -20.93
C GLY A 169 -14.15 24.47 -21.08
N LYS A 170 -14.06 23.99 -22.32
CA LYS A 170 -13.34 22.77 -22.73
C LYS A 170 -12.19 23.01 -23.71
N TYR A 171 -11.78 24.27 -23.92
CA TYR A 171 -10.72 24.62 -24.87
C TYR A 171 -9.36 24.82 -24.19
N SER A 172 -9.32 25.66 -23.15
CA SER A 172 -8.12 25.84 -22.32
C SER A 172 -8.18 24.93 -21.10
N SER A 173 -7.03 24.54 -20.57
CA SER A 173 -6.96 23.82 -19.29
C SER A 173 -7.38 24.74 -18.14
N LEU A 174 -7.81 24.18 -17.01
CA LEU A 174 -8.28 24.95 -15.87
C LEU A 174 -7.12 25.66 -15.15
N LEU A 175 -6.02 24.94 -14.91
CA LEU A 175 -4.81 25.45 -14.27
C LEU A 175 -3.57 25.04 -15.09
N GLU A 176 -2.71 26.02 -15.38
CA GLU A 176 -1.35 25.80 -15.92
C GLU A 176 -0.32 25.94 -14.79
N ASN A 177 0.56 24.95 -14.66
CA ASN A 177 1.81 25.03 -13.92
C ASN A 177 2.98 24.78 -14.87
N GLY A 178 3.92 25.71 -14.97
CA GLY A 178 4.95 25.68 -16.01
C GLY A 178 4.56 26.57 -17.19
N TRP A 179 5.05 26.25 -18.39
CA TRP A 179 4.92 27.11 -19.56
C TRP A 179 4.36 26.34 -20.76
N TYR A 180 3.33 26.89 -21.42
CA TYR A 180 2.87 26.33 -22.71
C TYR A 180 3.97 26.21 -23.78
N ASN A 181 4.95 27.10 -23.71
CA ASN A 181 6.12 27.09 -24.55
C ASN A 181 7.34 27.39 -23.68
N GLY A 182 8.14 26.37 -23.38
CA GLY A 182 9.30 26.49 -22.51
C GLY A 182 10.37 27.47 -23.01
N ALA A 183 10.35 27.86 -24.30
CA ALA A 183 11.22 28.90 -24.81
C ALA A 183 10.88 30.31 -24.26
N ASP A 184 9.66 30.51 -23.76
CA ASP A 184 9.23 31.75 -23.12
C ASP A 184 9.71 31.84 -21.66
N ASN A 185 10.15 30.72 -21.06
CA ASN A 185 10.81 30.73 -19.76
C ASN A 185 12.27 31.22 -19.89
N ASN A 186 12.46 32.53 -19.85
CA ASN A 186 13.81 33.12 -19.94
C ASN A 186 14.69 32.88 -18.70
N SER A 187 14.10 32.45 -17.57
CA SER A 187 14.83 32.18 -16.34
C SER A 187 15.46 30.77 -16.32
N GLY A 188 14.79 29.80 -16.96
CA GLY A 188 15.13 28.38 -16.87
C GLY A 188 14.79 27.76 -15.50
N GLU A 189 14.13 28.50 -14.62
CA GLU A 189 13.69 28.03 -13.30
C GLU A 189 12.34 27.31 -13.41
N ASP A 190 12.12 26.34 -12.52
CA ASP A 190 10.89 25.58 -12.47
C ASP A 190 9.72 26.37 -11.87
N SER A 191 8.52 26.14 -12.39
CA SER A 191 7.27 26.55 -11.75
C SER A 191 6.81 25.48 -10.76
N LEU A 192 6.73 25.84 -9.49
CA LEU A 192 6.44 24.91 -8.40
C LEU A 192 4.98 25.03 -7.97
N LEU A 193 4.22 23.93 -8.06
CA LEU A 193 2.86 23.85 -7.56
C LEU A 193 2.72 22.71 -6.55
N THR A 194 2.26 23.04 -5.35
CA THR A 194 1.84 22.06 -4.34
C THR A 194 0.34 22.17 -4.10
N ILE A 195 -0.40 21.07 -4.27
CA ILE A 195 -1.82 20.96 -3.96
C ILE A 195 -1.97 20.07 -2.74
N GLU A 196 -2.30 20.68 -1.60
CA GLU A 196 -2.61 19.99 -0.34
C GLU A 196 -4.07 19.50 -0.31
N GLY A 197 -4.97 20.17 -1.05
CA GLY A 197 -6.37 19.84 -1.17
C GLY A 197 -7.11 20.81 -2.09
N GLY A 198 -8.45 20.68 -2.17
CA GLY A 198 -9.33 21.62 -2.85
C GLY A 198 -10.17 20.94 -3.93
N THR A 199 -11.03 21.70 -4.59
CA THR A 199 -11.90 21.18 -5.66
C THR A 199 -11.59 21.85 -6.99
N PHE A 200 -11.30 21.06 -8.01
CA PHE A 200 -10.90 21.51 -9.35
C PHE A 200 -11.85 20.88 -10.37
N SER A 201 -12.59 21.71 -11.09
CA SER A 201 -13.63 21.21 -12.00
C SER A 201 -13.60 21.93 -13.34
N GLY A 202 -13.50 21.14 -14.41
CA GLY A 202 -13.56 21.60 -15.79
C GLY A 202 -12.20 21.79 -16.45
N GLY A 203 -12.17 22.61 -17.50
CA GLY A 203 -11.03 22.78 -18.39
C GLY A 203 -10.91 21.65 -19.44
N LEU A 204 -10.06 21.87 -20.44
CA LEU A 204 -9.59 20.81 -21.33
C LEU A 204 -8.87 19.74 -20.51
N ASN A 205 -7.79 20.14 -19.83
CA ASN A 205 -7.22 19.41 -18.71
C ASN A 205 -7.56 20.13 -17.41
N THR A 206 -7.82 19.38 -16.34
CA THR A 206 -8.13 20.01 -15.04
C THR A 206 -6.85 20.55 -14.39
N ILE A 207 -5.76 19.79 -14.44
CA ILE A 207 -4.42 20.29 -14.12
C ILE A 207 -3.51 20.02 -15.31
N LYS A 208 -2.81 21.05 -15.78
CA LYS A 208 -1.75 20.91 -16.79
C LYS A 208 -0.41 21.28 -16.16
N ASN A 209 0.46 20.28 -15.99
CA ASN A 209 1.86 20.46 -15.62
C ASN A 209 2.69 20.45 -16.91
N ASP A 210 3.07 21.63 -17.37
CA ASP A 210 3.67 21.91 -18.67
C ASP A 210 5.20 22.03 -18.57
N ASP A 211 5.83 22.55 -19.62
CA ASP A 211 7.27 22.77 -19.67
C ASP A 211 7.79 23.47 -18.39
N TYR A 212 8.84 22.93 -17.76
CA TYR A 212 9.40 23.41 -16.47
C TYR A 212 8.42 23.36 -15.28
N GLY A 213 7.30 22.66 -15.39
CA GLY A 213 6.37 22.46 -14.29
C GLY A 213 6.85 21.39 -13.32
N LYS A 214 6.84 21.69 -12.02
CA LYS A 214 6.98 20.70 -10.95
C LYS A 214 5.75 20.69 -10.06
N LEU A 215 5.08 19.55 -10.03
CA LEU A 215 3.79 19.38 -9.38
C LEU A 215 3.87 18.37 -8.25
N ILE A 216 3.33 18.73 -7.09
CA ILE A 216 3.11 17.82 -5.96
C ILE A 216 1.63 17.86 -5.61
N ILE A 217 0.96 16.72 -5.65
CA ILE A 217 -0.43 16.55 -5.21
C ILE A 217 -0.48 15.63 -4.00
N LYS A 218 -1.05 16.12 -2.91
CA LYS A 218 -1.27 15.35 -1.66
C LYS A 218 -2.74 15.05 -1.39
N GLY A 219 -3.64 15.79 -2.02
CA GLY A 219 -5.08 15.65 -1.86
C GLY A 219 -5.86 16.53 -2.82
N GLY A 220 -7.18 16.52 -2.68
CA GLY A 220 -8.12 17.30 -3.49
C GLY A 220 -8.96 16.43 -4.43
N ASN A 221 -9.92 17.07 -5.08
CA ASN A 221 -10.89 16.46 -5.96
C ASN A 221 -10.78 17.11 -7.34
N PHE A 222 -10.48 16.32 -8.36
CA PHE A 222 -10.25 16.76 -9.72
C PHE A 222 -11.30 16.11 -10.63
N THR A 223 -12.16 16.93 -11.24
CA THR A 223 -13.21 16.46 -12.15
C THR A 223 -13.00 17.04 -13.54
N ASN A 224 -12.65 16.19 -14.49
CA ASN A 224 -12.49 16.55 -15.89
C ASN A 224 -13.72 16.19 -16.73
N VAL A 225 -13.96 17.01 -17.76
CA VAL A 225 -15.13 16.90 -18.64
C VAL A 225 -14.77 16.93 -20.14
N ALA A 226 -13.49 16.75 -20.49
CA ALA A 226 -13.00 17.00 -21.85
C ALA A 226 -11.84 16.08 -22.28
N GLN A 227 -10.65 16.19 -21.69
CA GLN A 227 -9.46 15.44 -22.09
C GLN A 227 -8.90 14.58 -20.95
N ALA A 228 -8.35 15.21 -19.91
CA ALA A 228 -7.79 14.52 -18.75
C ALA A 228 -7.86 15.32 -17.43
N ALA A 229 -7.98 14.62 -16.31
CA ALA A 229 -7.89 15.25 -14.98
C ALA A 229 -6.49 15.79 -14.72
N LEU A 230 -5.46 15.09 -15.20
CA LEU A 230 -4.08 15.54 -15.15
C LEU A 230 -3.40 15.30 -16.50
N LEU A 231 -2.72 16.33 -17.01
CA LEU A 231 -1.71 16.21 -18.06
C LEU A 231 -0.36 16.61 -17.47
N ASN A 232 0.62 15.70 -17.54
CA ASN A 232 1.99 15.91 -17.10
C ASN A 232 2.97 15.80 -18.26
N TRP A 233 3.71 16.88 -18.51
CA TRP A 233 4.85 16.90 -19.43
C TRP A 233 6.19 16.81 -18.72
N ASN A 234 6.32 17.33 -17.50
CA ASN A 234 7.62 17.46 -16.84
C ASN A 234 7.81 16.56 -15.61
N GLU A 235 7.56 17.06 -14.39
CA GLU A 235 7.71 16.27 -13.16
C GLU A 235 6.49 16.40 -12.24
N ALA A 236 5.86 15.28 -11.90
CA ALA A 236 4.72 15.22 -11.00
C ALA A 236 4.85 14.10 -9.95
N GLU A 237 4.53 14.43 -8.69
CA GLU A 237 4.42 13.48 -7.57
C GLU A 237 3.00 13.52 -6.99
N ILE A 238 2.36 12.35 -6.87
CA ILE A 238 1.00 12.19 -6.37
C ILE A 238 1.01 11.21 -5.19
N THR A 239 0.54 11.68 -4.04
CA THR A 239 0.44 10.89 -2.80
C THR A 239 -1.02 10.70 -2.34
N GLY A 240 -1.96 11.41 -2.96
CA GLY A 240 -3.39 11.33 -2.63
C GLY A 240 -4.27 12.18 -3.55
N GLY A 241 -5.58 12.17 -3.28
CA GLY A 241 -6.59 12.87 -4.08
C GLY A 241 -7.50 11.93 -4.88
N THR A 242 -8.57 12.49 -5.44
CA THR A 242 -9.53 11.77 -6.29
C THR A 242 -9.57 12.43 -7.67
N PHE A 243 -9.30 11.65 -8.71
CA PHE A 243 -9.27 12.10 -10.10
C PHE A 243 -10.38 11.39 -10.86
N GLU A 244 -11.33 12.15 -11.37
CA GLU A 244 -12.48 11.65 -12.10
C GLU A 244 -12.50 12.29 -13.49
N ALA A 245 -12.67 11.45 -14.52
CA ALA A 245 -12.83 11.90 -15.89
C ALA A 245 -14.19 11.46 -16.43
N ASP A 246 -14.96 12.39 -16.99
CA ASP A 246 -16.25 12.13 -17.65
C ASP A 246 -16.08 11.13 -18.82
N GLU A 247 -17.14 10.42 -19.21
CA GLU A 247 -17.17 9.43 -20.30
C GLU A 247 -16.74 10.02 -21.65
N THR A 248 -16.80 11.34 -21.83
CA THR A 248 -16.29 12.01 -23.04
C THR A 248 -14.78 12.23 -23.03
N SER A 249 -14.12 12.00 -21.90
CA SER A 249 -12.69 12.21 -21.71
C SER A 249 -11.89 11.03 -22.22
N THR A 250 -10.68 11.31 -22.70
CA THR A 250 -9.81 10.27 -23.27
C THR A 250 -9.10 9.45 -22.20
N CYS A 251 -8.75 10.07 -21.07
CA CYS A 251 -7.98 9.41 -20.01
C CYS A 251 -8.13 10.19 -18.69
N VAL A 252 -7.84 9.56 -17.55
CA VAL A 252 -7.72 10.28 -16.27
C VAL A 252 -6.38 11.02 -16.18
N VAL A 253 -5.27 10.34 -16.51
CA VAL A 253 -3.91 10.89 -16.47
C VAL A 253 -3.20 10.70 -17.80
N LEU A 254 -2.79 11.80 -18.42
CA LEU A 254 -1.91 11.81 -19.57
C LEU A 254 -0.48 12.15 -19.12
N ASN A 255 0.49 11.35 -19.58
CA ASN A 255 1.91 11.58 -19.33
C ASN A 255 2.70 11.55 -20.63
N GLY A 256 3.70 12.42 -20.78
CA GLY A 256 4.50 12.47 -22.00
C GLY A 256 5.91 12.98 -21.77
N TYR A 257 6.87 12.39 -22.49
CA TYR A 257 8.24 12.86 -22.55
C TYR A 257 8.57 13.50 -23.90
N LEU A 258 9.27 14.63 -23.88
CA LEU A 258 9.84 15.26 -25.08
C LEU A 258 11.28 15.73 -24.89
N ASN A 259 11.66 16.13 -23.68
CA ASN A 259 12.91 16.82 -23.42
C ASN A 259 13.34 16.66 -21.95
N ASP A 260 14.53 16.14 -21.70
CA ASP A 260 15.05 15.90 -20.35
C ASP A 260 15.09 17.12 -19.42
N THR A 261 15.07 18.34 -19.97
CA THR A 261 15.18 19.60 -19.20
C THR A 261 13.84 20.16 -18.76
N MET A 262 12.82 20.08 -19.62
CA MET A 262 11.54 20.77 -19.39
C MET A 262 10.31 19.92 -19.63
N ASP A 263 10.46 18.77 -20.31
CA ASP A 263 9.39 17.81 -20.59
C ASP A 263 9.89 16.39 -20.26
N ALA A 264 10.38 16.22 -19.03
CA ALA A 264 11.02 14.98 -18.59
C ALA A 264 10.05 13.80 -18.47
N GLY A 265 8.75 14.04 -18.46
CA GLY A 265 7.71 13.01 -18.37
C GLY A 265 7.80 12.14 -17.12
N LYS A 266 8.31 12.66 -16.00
CA LYS A 266 8.42 11.92 -14.74
C LYS A 266 7.12 12.01 -13.95
N LEU A 267 6.56 10.85 -13.61
CA LEU A 267 5.33 10.72 -12.85
C LEU A 267 5.51 9.68 -11.75
N THR A 268 5.42 10.11 -10.50
CA THR A 268 5.46 9.21 -9.34
C THR A 268 4.10 9.20 -8.64
N ILE A 269 3.51 8.03 -8.45
CA ILE A 269 2.22 7.83 -7.78
C ILE A 269 2.40 6.83 -6.63
N SER A 270 2.05 7.26 -5.42
CA SER A 270 2.05 6.42 -4.22
C SER A 270 0.69 6.33 -3.53
N GLY A 271 -0.31 7.08 -4.04
CA GLY A 271 -1.68 7.07 -3.51
C GLY A 271 -2.64 7.87 -4.39
N GLY A 272 -3.91 7.84 -4.02
CA GLY A 272 -5.01 8.47 -4.74
C GLY A 272 -5.94 7.46 -5.44
N THR A 273 -7.05 7.96 -5.97
CA THR A 273 -8.03 7.18 -6.72
C THR A 273 -8.24 7.82 -8.09
N PHE A 274 -8.11 7.03 -9.16
CA PHE A 274 -8.17 7.48 -10.54
C PHE A 274 -9.31 6.74 -11.23
N THR A 275 -10.39 7.44 -11.58
CA THR A 275 -11.60 6.81 -12.11
C THR A 275 -11.98 7.40 -13.46
N GLY A 276 -11.91 6.56 -14.49
CA GLY A 276 -12.43 6.86 -15.82
C GLY A 276 -13.89 6.43 -15.98
N GLY A 277 -14.59 7.02 -16.95
CA GLY A 277 -15.87 6.49 -17.44
C GLY A 277 -15.68 5.19 -18.24
N GLU A 278 -16.77 4.66 -18.81
CA GLU A 278 -16.71 3.46 -19.67
C GLU A 278 -15.79 3.72 -20.88
N GLY A 279 -14.72 2.93 -21.01
CA GLY A 279 -13.74 3.08 -22.10
C GLY A 279 -12.74 4.22 -21.93
N THR A 280 -12.67 4.83 -20.75
CA THR A 280 -11.65 5.83 -20.39
C THR A 280 -10.47 5.15 -19.69
N ASP A 281 -9.26 5.38 -20.19
CA ASP A 281 -8.04 4.84 -19.58
C ASP A 281 -7.72 5.55 -18.26
N ALA A 282 -7.14 4.85 -17.30
CA ALA A 282 -6.61 5.46 -16.08
C ALA A 282 -5.32 6.23 -16.36
N ILE A 283 -4.41 5.65 -17.15
CA ILE A 283 -3.17 6.31 -17.59
C ILE A 283 -2.94 6.01 -19.07
N ASN A 284 -2.59 7.04 -19.85
CA ASN A 284 -2.20 6.89 -21.25
C ASN A 284 -1.06 7.85 -21.64
N THR A 285 -0.33 7.50 -22.68
CA THR A 285 0.71 8.34 -23.27
C THR A 285 0.10 9.55 -24.00
N MET A 286 0.61 10.74 -23.70
CA MET A 286 0.17 11.96 -24.37
C MET A 286 0.53 11.98 -25.86
N GLY A 287 -0.42 12.42 -26.69
CA GLY A 287 -0.19 12.63 -28.12
C GLY A 287 0.94 13.62 -28.42
N GLY A 288 1.83 13.23 -29.34
CA GLY A 288 2.96 14.06 -29.75
C GLY A 288 4.22 13.89 -28.90
N SER A 289 4.18 13.10 -27.83
CA SER A 289 5.37 12.74 -27.06
C SER A 289 6.33 11.83 -27.83
N SER A 290 7.58 11.77 -27.39
CA SER A 290 8.57 10.79 -27.88
C SER A 290 8.36 9.41 -27.26
N SER A 291 7.89 9.36 -26.01
CA SER A 291 7.55 8.16 -25.23
C SER A 291 6.57 8.53 -24.10
N SER A 292 6.18 7.55 -23.28
CA SER A 292 5.36 7.77 -22.07
C SER A 292 6.08 8.48 -20.94
N GLY A 293 7.40 8.73 -21.05
CA GLY A 293 8.23 9.19 -19.93
C GLY A 293 8.44 8.10 -18.88
N ASP A 294 8.87 8.49 -17.69
CA ASP A 294 9.15 7.59 -16.57
C ASP A 294 8.01 7.62 -15.55
N ILE A 295 7.31 6.49 -15.40
CA ILE A 295 6.14 6.36 -14.53
C ILE A 295 6.44 5.35 -13.43
N ASP A 296 6.37 5.79 -12.18
CA ASP A 296 6.57 4.95 -10.99
C ASP A 296 5.28 4.88 -10.17
N ILE A 297 4.68 3.70 -10.05
CA ILE A 297 3.44 3.46 -9.29
C ILE A 297 3.75 2.48 -8.16
N SER A 298 3.58 2.95 -6.92
CA SER A 298 3.78 2.15 -5.70
C SER A 298 2.51 1.99 -4.85
N GLY A 299 1.46 2.74 -5.19
CA GLY A 299 0.17 2.74 -4.50
C GLY A 299 -0.88 3.50 -5.31
N GLY A 300 -2.10 3.54 -4.77
CA GLY A 300 -3.27 4.13 -5.43
C GLY A 300 -4.17 3.10 -6.10
N GLU A 301 -5.39 3.53 -6.43
CA GLU A 301 -6.43 2.72 -7.07
C GLU A 301 -6.78 3.30 -8.43
N PHE A 302 -6.66 2.49 -9.49
CA PHE A 302 -6.83 2.88 -10.88
C PHE A 302 -8.00 2.11 -11.48
N ASN A 303 -9.13 2.79 -11.68
CA ASN A 303 -10.34 2.26 -12.28
C ASN A 303 -10.37 2.57 -13.77
N GLY A 304 -9.61 1.77 -14.53
CA GLY A 304 -9.42 1.91 -15.97
C GLY A 304 -8.12 1.25 -16.43
N ASP A 305 -7.95 1.16 -17.75
CA ASP A 305 -6.76 0.56 -18.34
C ASP A 305 -5.54 1.48 -18.21
N ILE A 306 -4.35 0.90 -18.14
CA ILE A 306 -3.08 1.58 -18.35
C ILE A 306 -2.57 1.19 -19.72
N VAL A 307 -2.48 2.16 -20.62
CA VAL A 307 -2.11 1.94 -22.02
C VAL A 307 -0.92 2.80 -22.39
N LEU A 308 0.23 2.18 -22.63
CA LEU A 308 1.42 2.85 -23.13
C LEU A 308 1.57 2.56 -24.61
N GLY A 309 1.66 3.59 -25.45
CA GLY A 309 1.52 3.36 -26.88
C GLY A 309 1.82 4.48 -27.85
N ASN A 310 1.91 5.72 -27.38
CA ASN A 310 2.11 6.87 -28.25
C ASN A 310 3.58 7.32 -28.20
N GLY A 311 4.22 7.44 -29.36
CA GLY A 311 5.66 7.76 -29.44
C GLY A 311 6.39 6.88 -30.45
N ASN A 312 7.55 7.34 -30.93
CA ASN A 312 8.33 6.61 -31.95
C ASN A 312 9.73 6.22 -31.45
N LYS A 313 10.02 6.42 -30.16
CA LYS A 313 11.34 6.19 -29.58
C LYS A 313 11.24 5.36 -28.30
N ALA A 314 12.17 4.42 -28.15
CA ALA A 314 12.38 3.72 -26.90
C ALA A 314 12.87 4.69 -25.82
N GLY A 315 12.44 4.47 -24.58
CA GLY A 315 12.99 5.16 -23.42
C GLY A 315 12.02 5.37 -22.26
N GLY A 316 10.70 5.32 -22.51
CA GLY A 316 9.73 5.42 -21.42
C GLY A 316 9.72 4.17 -20.55
N THR A 317 9.41 4.33 -19.27
CA THR A 317 9.30 3.25 -18.29
C THR A 317 8.00 3.32 -17.53
N LEU A 318 7.49 2.15 -17.13
CA LEU A 318 6.43 2.02 -16.14
C LEU A 318 6.81 0.96 -15.13
N ASN A 319 6.97 1.36 -13.87
CA ASN A 319 7.21 0.45 -12.76
C ASN A 319 5.98 0.38 -11.88
N ILE A 320 5.39 -0.81 -11.75
CA ILE A 320 4.28 -1.07 -10.83
C ILE A 320 4.81 -1.92 -9.67
N SER A 321 4.56 -1.47 -8.45
CA SER A 321 5.10 -2.06 -7.22
C SER A 321 4.18 -1.81 -6.02
N GLY A 322 4.61 -2.29 -4.84
CA GLY A 322 3.96 -1.97 -3.57
C GLY A 322 2.51 -2.43 -3.52
N SER A 323 1.61 -1.51 -3.18
CA SER A 323 0.18 -1.76 -2.98
C SER A 323 -0.71 -1.14 -4.06
N ALA A 324 -0.16 -0.90 -5.26
CA ALA A 324 -0.93 -0.37 -6.38
C ALA A 324 -2.05 -1.32 -6.80
N VAL A 325 -3.24 -0.79 -7.09
CA VAL A 325 -4.41 -1.57 -7.52
C VAL A 325 -4.86 -1.09 -8.90
N ILE A 326 -4.65 -1.93 -9.92
CA ILE A 326 -5.07 -1.67 -11.31
C ILE A 326 -6.33 -2.48 -11.61
N ASN A 327 -7.48 -1.80 -11.64
CA ASN A 327 -8.78 -2.36 -12.01
C ASN A 327 -9.01 -2.24 -13.54
N GLY A 328 -8.08 -2.80 -14.32
CA GLY A 328 -8.05 -2.72 -15.78
C GLY A 328 -6.89 -3.52 -16.37
N ASN A 329 -6.70 -3.39 -17.67
CA ASN A 329 -5.57 -3.99 -18.40
C ASN A 329 -4.31 -3.14 -18.23
N VAL A 330 -3.14 -3.77 -18.36
CA VAL A 330 -1.85 -3.09 -18.52
C VAL A 330 -1.28 -3.48 -19.87
N SER A 331 -1.15 -2.51 -20.78
CA SER A 331 -0.76 -2.79 -22.16
C SER A 331 0.41 -1.93 -22.62
N ASN A 332 1.46 -2.59 -23.10
CA ASN A 332 2.53 -1.95 -23.87
C ASN A 332 2.29 -2.22 -25.35
N THR A 333 2.05 -1.16 -26.12
CA THR A 333 1.76 -1.26 -27.55
C THR A 333 2.89 -0.72 -28.42
N ASN A 334 3.97 -0.20 -27.81
CA ASN A 334 5.04 0.46 -28.54
C ASN A 334 6.43 0.18 -27.93
N MET A 335 7.30 1.18 -27.71
CA MET A 335 8.72 0.98 -27.36
C MET A 335 9.07 1.20 -25.88
N ASP A 336 8.09 1.33 -24.99
CA ASP A 336 8.33 1.55 -23.57
C ASP A 336 8.71 0.26 -22.84
N ASN A 337 9.21 0.34 -21.61
CA ASN A 337 9.56 -0.81 -20.79
C ASN A 337 8.67 -0.85 -19.54
N ILE A 338 7.94 -1.94 -19.37
CA ILE A 338 7.09 -2.15 -18.19
C ILE A 338 7.74 -3.16 -17.25
N THR A 339 7.81 -2.83 -15.96
CA THR A 339 8.19 -3.75 -14.89
C THR A 339 7.05 -3.84 -13.87
N ILE A 340 6.57 -5.04 -13.59
CA ILE A 340 5.59 -5.28 -12.52
C ILE A 340 6.26 -6.15 -11.44
N SER A 341 6.46 -5.57 -10.26
CA SER A 341 7.14 -6.20 -9.12
C SER A 341 6.25 -6.34 -7.89
N GLY A 342 5.03 -5.84 -7.94
CA GLY A 342 4.06 -5.87 -6.86
C GLY A 342 2.72 -5.29 -7.30
N GLY A 343 1.82 -5.02 -6.34
CA GLY A 343 0.46 -4.57 -6.62
C GLY A 343 -0.45 -5.67 -7.18
N SER A 344 -1.61 -5.26 -7.68
CA SER A 344 -2.59 -6.15 -8.29
C SER A 344 -3.13 -5.63 -9.63
N VAL A 345 -3.38 -6.54 -10.58
CA VAL A 345 -3.99 -6.24 -11.88
C VAL A 345 -5.21 -7.13 -12.10
N SER A 346 -6.39 -6.54 -12.31
CA SER A 346 -7.62 -7.29 -12.55
C SER A 346 -7.82 -7.69 -14.02
N GLY A 347 -7.23 -6.94 -14.95
CA GLY A 347 -7.28 -7.21 -16.39
C GLY A 347 -6.10 -8.06 -16.87
N THR A 348 -5.86 -8.02 -18.18
CA THR A 348 -4.70 -8.68 -18.80
C THR A 348 -3.47 -7.80 -18.75
N VAL A 349 -2.30 -8.43 -18.70
CA VAL A 349 -1.02 -7.77 -19.00
C VAL A 349 -0.59 -8.20 -20.40
N SER A 350 -0.27 -7.24 -21.26
CA SER A 350 0.10 -7.51 -22.65
C SER A 350 1.24 -6.64 -23.15
N ASN A 351 2.04 -7.21 -24.06
CA ASN A 351 3.03 -6.48 -24.83
C ASN A 351 2.90 -6.86 -26.30
N THR A 352 2.41 -5.92 -27.11
CA THR A 352 2.34 -6.06 -28.58
C THR A 352 3.34 -5.13 -29.27
N GLY A 353 4.10 -4.35 -28.49
CA GLY A 353 5.08 -3.39 -28.95
C GLY A 353 6.47 -4.00 -29.16
N ALA A 354 7.44 -3.14 -29.50
CA ALA A 354 8.85 -3.50 -29.61
C ALA A 354 9.64 -3.28 -28.31
N GLY A 355 9.01 -2.66 -27.30
CA GLY A 355 9.54 -2.51 -25.96
C GLY A 355 9.43 -3.79 -25.13
N THR A 356 9.69 -3.70 -23.83
CA THR A 356 9.68 -4.86 -22.93
C THR A 356 8.55 -4.81 -21.92
N THR A 357 8.19 -5.98 -21.39
CA THR A 357 7.30 -6.12 -20.25
C THR A 357 7.78 -7.32 -19.44
N GLU A 358 8.15 -7.08 -18.19
CA GLU A 358 8.67 -8.09 -17.28
C GLU A 358 7.88 -8.08 -15.97
N ILE A 359 7.42 -9.25 -15.55
CA ILE A 359 6.68 -9.47 -14.30
C ILE A 359 7.58 -10.29 -13.38
N THR A 360 7.90 -9.71 -12.23
CA THR A 360 8.70 -10.33 -11.16
C THR A 360 7.89 -10.52 -9.88
N GLY A 361 6.77 -9.82 -9.73
CA GLY A 361 5.92 -9.85 -8.54
C GLY A 361 4.50 -9.34 -8.81
N GLY A 362 3.56 -9.70 -7.93
CA GLY A 362 2.20 -9.14 -7.92
C GLY A 362 1.08 -10.17 -7.95
N ALA A 363 -0.16 -9.69 -7.86
CA ALA A 363 -1.38 -10.51 -7.93
C ALA A 363 -2.20 -10.19 -9.20
N PHE A 364 -2.74 -11.21 -9.85
CA PHE A 364 -3.38 -11.10 -11.14
C PHE A 364 -4.68 -11.91 -11.16
N ALA A 365 -5.78 -11.30 -11.61
CA ALA A 365 -7.04 -12.04 -11.79
C ALA A 365 -7.05 -12.89 -13.06
N VAL A 366 -6.19 -12.55 -14.03
CA VAL A 366 -5.96 -13.32 -15.26
C VAL A 366 -4.52 -13.84 -15.26
N GLN A 367 -4.33 -15.11 -15.59
CA GLN A 367 -2.99 -15.72 -15.65
C GLN A 367 -2.07 -14.93 -16.59
N PRO A 368 -0.95 -14.37 -16.11
CA PRO A 368 0.04 -13.77 -16.98
C PRO A 368 0.61 -14.78 -17.98
N SER A 369 0.94 -14.32 -19.19
CA SER A 369 1.68 -15.14 -20.15
C SER A 369 3.06 -15.47 -19.60
N SER A 370 3.52 -16.71 -19.76
CA SER A 370 4.87 -17.13 -19.35
C SER A 370 5.97 -16.29 -20.00
N ASP A 371 5.74 -15.77 -21.20
CA ASP A 371 6.71 -14.93 -21.92
C ASP A 371 6.91 -13.55 -21.28
N LEU A 372 6.01 -13.14 -20.38
CA LEU A 372 6.09 -11.88 -19.64
C LEU A 372 6.62 -12.06 -18.22
N VAL A 373 6.63 -13.29 -17.70
CA VAL A 373 7.13 -13.60 -16.36
C VAL A 373 8.64 -13.79 -16.45
N SER A 374 9.39 -13.13 -15.56
CA SER A 374 10.85 -13.27 -15.51
C SER A 374 11.27 -14.72 -15.26
N ASP A 375 12.34 -15.19 -15.90
CA ASP A 375 12.85 -16.57 -15.76
C ASP A 375 13.19 -16.93 -14.29
N ASN A 376 13.49 -15.93 -13.46
CA ASN A 376 13.82 -16.12 -12.05
C ASN A 376 12.61 -15.97 -11.11
N ALA A 377 11.42 -15.72 -11.65
CA ALA A 377 10.21 -15.54 -10.86
C ALA A 377 9.36 -16.82 -10.86
N ALA A 378 8.85 -17.18 -9.67
CA ALA A 378 7.84 -18.22 -9.55
C ALA A 378 6.44 -17.68 -9.86
N MET A 379 5.55 -18.54 -10.35
CA MET A 379 4.14 -18.22 -10.55
C MET A 379 3.27 -19.34 -9.98
N ALA A 380 2.24 -18.99 -9.23
CA ALA A 380 1.27 -19.95 -8.69
C ALA A 380 -0.16 -19.41 -8.80
N SER A 381 -1.13 -20.30 -8.94
CA SER A 381 -2.55 -19.99 -8.73
C SER A 381 -2.94 -20.33 -7.29
N TYR A 382 -3.88 -19.57 -6.74
CA TYR A 382 -4.49 -19.84 -5.45
C TYR A 382 -6.00 -19.66 -5.57
N THR A 383 -6.71 -20.73 -5.24
CA THR A 383 -8.17 -20.82 -5.29
C THR A 383 -8.67 -21.11 -3.88
N LYS A 384 -9.49 -20.20 -3.35
CA LYS A 384 -10.12 -20.38 -2.05
C LYS A 384 -11.26 -21.38 -2.14
N SER A 385 -11.46 -22.12 -1.06
CA SER A 385 -12.56 -23.06 -0.91
C SER A 385 -13.91 -22.37 -1.14
N GLY A 386 -14.65 -22.85 -2.14
CA GLY A 386 -15.94 -22.28 -2.54
C GLY A 386 -15.89 -21.14 -3.55
N GLU A 387 -14.70 -20.74 -4.01
CA GLU A 387 -14.53 -19.82 -5.14
C GLU A 387 -14.20 -20.61 -6.42
N ASP A 388 -14.80 -20.22 -7.56
CA ASP A 388 -14.53 -20.84 -8.86
C ASP A 388 -13.32 -20.22 -9.57
N ALA A 389 -12.97 -18.98 -9.23
CA ALA A 389 -11.92 -18.21 -9.87
C ALA A 389 -10.64 -18.23 -9.02
N ALA A 390 -9.52 -18.61 -9.64
CA ALA A 390 -8.21 -18.51 -9.01
C ALA A 390 -7.66 -17.09 -9.12
N THR A 391 -6.89 -16.66 -8.13
CA THR A 391 -5.96 -15.52 -8.26
C THR A 391 -4.57 -16.06 -8.55
N TYR A 392 -3.85 -15.42 -9.47
CA TYR A 392 -2.48 -15.79 -9.84
C TYR A 392 -1.50 -14.86 -9.13
N TYR A 393 -0.44 -15.43 -8.57
CA TYR A 393 0.60 -14.70 -7.86
C TYR A 393 1.93 -14.96 -8.55
N VAL A 394 2.71 -13.90 -8.75
CA VAL A 394 4.08 -13.97 -9.28
C VAL A 394 5.06 -13.53 -8.20
N GLY A 395 6.23 -14.16 -8.14
CA GLY A 395 7.27 -13.96 -7.14
C GLY A 395 7.11 -14.91 -5.94
N ALA A 396 8.18 -15.62 -5.57
CA ALA A 396 8.15 -16.64 -4.51
C ALA A 396 7.70 -16.07 -3.14
N ASP A 397 8.19 -14.88 -2.79
CA ASP A 397 7.78 -14.19 -1.56
C ASP A 397 6.31 -13.77 -1.61
N THR A 398 5.84 -13.25 -2.76
CA THR A 398 4.44 -12.88 -2.97
C THR A 398 3.51 -14.09 -2.82
N ILE A 399 3.89 -15.23 -3.40
CA ILE A 399 3.14 -16.48 -3.32
C ILE A 399 3.07 -16.93 -1.85
N SER A 400 4.22 -16.99 -1.18
CA SER A 400 4.31 -17.44 0.21
C SER A 400 3.46 -16.57 1.14
N GLU A 401 3.53 -15.24 0.98
CA GLU A 401 2.72 -14.30 1.75
C GLU A 401 1.23 -14.42 1.46
N ALA A 402 0.84 -14.68 0.20
CA ALA A 402 -0.56 -14.82 -0.19
C ALA A 402 -1.23 -16.08 0.41
N VAL A 403 -0.46 -17.17 0.57
CA VAL A 403 -0.99 -18.48 0.98
C VAL A 403 -0.67 -18.85 2.44
N LYS A 404 0.03 -17.98 3.19
CA LYS A 404 0.40 -18.24 4.60
C LYS A 404 -0.78 -18.58 5.50
N ASP A 405 -1.95 -18.01 5.20
CA ASP A 405 -3.20 -18.17 5.94
C ASP A 405 -4.22 -19.05 5.18
N ALA A 406 -3.77 -19.83 4.18
CA ALA A 406 -4.63 -20.76 3.43
C ALA A 406 -5.35 -21.72 4.38
N ALA A 407 -6.62 -21.99 4.09
CA ALA A 407 -7.55 -22.72 4.95
C ALA A 407 -7.95 -24.09 4.35
N ASP A 408 -8.60 -24.91 5.16
CA ASP A 408 -9.11 -26.23 4.73
C ASP A 408 -9.97 -26.13 3.46
N GLY A 409 -9.62 -26.93 2.46
CA GLY A 409 -10.27 -26.98 1.15
C GLY A 409 -9.70 -26.00 0.12
N ASP A 410 -8.76 -25.13 0.50
CA ASP A 410 -8.07 -24.27 -0.45
C ASP A 410 -7.11 -25.07 -1.36
N SER A 411 -6.86 -24.54 -2.56
CA SER A 411 -5.98 -25.17 -3.55
C SER A 411 -4.95 -24.18 -4.08
N ILE A 412 -3.69 -24.62 -4.14
CA ILE A 412 -2.55 -23.87 -4.66
C ILE A 412 -1.92 -24.71 -5.78
N GLU A 413 -1.73 -24.12 -6.95
CA GLU A 413 -1.00 -24.78 -8.05
C GLU A 413 0.22 -23.94 -8.41
N VAL A 414 1.43 -24.46 -8.16
CA VAL A 414 2.68 -23.82 -8.60
C VAL A 414 2.88 -24.14 -10.08
N ILE A 415 2.84 -23.12 -10.91
CA ILE A 415 2.86 -23.22 -12.38
C ILE A 415 4.31 -23.20 -12.90
N SER A 416 5.17 -22.37 -12.31
CA SER A 416 6.59 -22.24 -12.69
C SER A 416 7.44 -21.70 -11.54
N GLY A 417 8.76 -21.92 -11.65
CA GLY A 417 9.76 -21.43 -10.71
C GLY A 417 9.80 -22.18 -9.37
N ASP A 418 10.80 -21.84 -8.57
CA ASP A 418 11.06 -22.48 -7.29
C ASP A 418 10.25 -21.80 -6.17
N VAL A 419 9.62 -22.60 -5.30
CA VAL A 419 8.78 -22.09 -4.20
C VAL A 419 8.94 -22.95 -2.95
N SER A 420 9.06 -22.31 -1.79
CA SER A 420 9.01 -22.95 -0.47
C SER A 420 7.82 -22.39 0.31
N LEU A 421 6.86 -23.25 0.66
CA LEU A 421 5.62 -22.87 1.33
C LEU A 421 5.57 -23.42 2.74
N ASP A 422 5.36 -22.54 3.72
CA ASP A 422 5.09 -22.89 5.11
C ASP A 422 3.59 -22.70 5.39
N ILE A 423 2.82 -23.79 5.34
CA ILE A 423 1.36 -23.78 5.49
C ILE A 423 0.99 -24.54 6.76
N MET A 424 0.55 -23.80 7.77
CA MET A 424 0.26 -24.34 9.10
C MET A 424 -1.10 -25.06 9.20
N ASN A 425 -2.07 -24.64 8.39
CA ASN A 425 -3.41 -25.20 8.43
C ASN A 425 -3.47 -26.50 7.63
N GLY A 426 -4.13 -27.51 8.19
CA GLY A 426 -4.46 -28.74 7.47
C GLY A 426 -5.58 -28.55 6.44
N GLY A 427 -5.59 -29.43 5.45
CA GLY A 427 -6.62 -29.49 4.41
C GLY A 427 -6.36 -28.64 3.17
N VAL A 428 -5.19 -27.99 3.07
CA VAL A 428 -4.79 -27.21 1.90
C VAL A 428 -4.14 -28.14 0.87
N THR A 429 -4.60 -28.11 -0.37
CA THR A 429 -4.00 -28.88 -1.46
C THR A 429 -2.96 -28.06 -2.19
N VAL A 430 -1.74 -28.58 -2.33
CA VAL A 430 -0.68 -27.95 -3.11
C VAL A 430 -0.25 -28.89 -4.24
N THR A 431 -0.21 -28.38 -5.47
CA THR A 431 0.20 -29.14 -6.66
C THR A 431 1.38 -28.46 -7.33
N ASN A 432 2.42 -29.22 -7.70
CA ASN A 432 3.50 -28.73 -8.54
C ASN A 432 3.20 -29.07 -10.01
N LYS A 433 2.93 -28.06 -10.85
CA LYS A 433 2.74 -28.22 -12.31
C LYS A 433 3.99 -27.85 -13.10
N GLY A 434 4.92 -27.13 -12.47
CA GLY A 434 6.14 -26.64 -13.10
C GLY A 434 7.29 -27.64 -13.04
N ASP A 435 8.42 -27.23 -13.62
CA ASP A 435 9.71 -27.93 -13.48
C ASP A 435 10.54 -27.44 -12.29
N GLY A 436 10.04 -26.43 -11.56
CA GLY A 436 10.72 -25.84 -10.41
C GLY A 436 10.66 -26.72 -9.16
N ASN A 437 11.57 -26.45 -8.23
CA ASN A 437 11.60 -27.08 -6.93
C ASN A 437 10.50 -26.50 -6.03
N VAL A 438 9.53 -27.33 -5.66
CA VAL A 438 8.43 -26.95 -4.78
C VAL A 438 8.54 -27.73 -3.48
N THR A 439 8.57 -27.01 -2.37
CA THR A 439 8.55 -27.61 -1.03
C THR A 439 7.37 -27.06 -0.23
N VAL A 440 6.72 -27.94 0.53
CA VAL A 440 5.62 -27.60 1.45
C VAL A 440 5.97 -28.17 2.82
N ASN A 441 6.17 -27.31 3.81
CA ASN A 441 6.61 -27.70 5.16
C ASN A 441 7.80 -28.69 5.10
N ASP A 442 8.89 -28.28 4.43
CA ASP A 442 10.10 -29.09 4.18
C ASP A 442 9.92 -30.37 3.34
N THR A 443 8.72 -30.64 2.81
CA THR A 443 8.46 -31.79 1.95
C THR A 443 8.51 -31.42 0.48
N GLU A 444 9.39 -32.04 -0.28
CA GLU A 444 9.51 -31.84 -1.73
C GLU A 444 8.31 -32.44 -2.48
N ILE A 445 7.74 -31.66 -3.41
CA ILE A 445 6.64 -32.04 -4.27
C ILE A 445 7.15 -32.16 -5.70
N ALA A 446 7.26 -33.39 -6.19
CA ALA A 446 7.74 -33.62 -7.54
C ALA A 446 6.75 -33.06 -8.58
N LYS A 447 7.26 -32.86 -9.79
CA LYS A 447 6.45 -32.40 -10.92
C LYS A 447 5.22 -33.30 -11.13
N ASP A 448 4.09 -32.65 -11.37
CA ASP A 448 2.76 -33.24 -11.56
C ASP A 448 2.21 -33.99 -10.35
N GLU A 449 2.88 -33.93 -9.19
CA GLU A 449 2.39 -34.46 -7.93
C GLU A 449 1.69 -33.38 -7.09
N SER A 450 0.90 -33.84 -6.13
CA SER A 450 0.21 -32.99 -5.16
C SER A 450 0.35 -33.54 -3.75
N THR A 451 0.28 -32.64 -2.78
CA THR A 451 0.17 -32.95 -1.36
C THR A 451 -1.04 -32.25 -0.77
N THR A 452 -1.53 -32.78 0.35
CA THR A 452 -2.52 -32.10 1.19
C THR A 452 -1.91 -31.91 2.56
N THR A 453 -1.83 -30.67 3.02
CA THR A 453 -1.37 -30.36 4.37
C THR A 453 -2.30 -30.99 5.39
N HIS A 454 -1.80 -31.29 6.58
CA HIS A 454 -2.66 -31.75 7.68
C HIS A 454 -2.17 -31.12 8.97
N THR A 455 -3.10 -30.85 9.88
CA THR A 455 -2.74 -30.37 11.22
C THR A 455 -2.19 -31.56 12.02
N HIS A 456 -1.02 -31.39 12.62
CA HIS A 456 -0.46 -32.45 13.46
C HIS A 456 -1.20 -32.52 14.79
N GLU A 457 -1.92 -33.62 15.02
CA GLU A 457 -2.43 -33.99 16.33
C GLU A 457 -1.55 -35.11 16.90
N TYR A 458 -0.71 -34.78 17.87
CA TYR A 458 0.19 -35.74 18.48
C TYR A 458 -0.48 -36.52 19.61
N SER A 459 -0.26 -37.84 19.59
CA SER A 459 -0.69 -38.77 20.62
C SER A 459 0.52 -39.46 21.23
N TYR A 460 0.47 -39.71 22.54
CA TYR A 460 1.59 -40.32 23.24
C TYR A 460 1.73 -41.81 22.89
N LYS A 461 2.97 -42.25 22.62
CA LYS A 461 3.33 -43.62 22.24
C LYS A 461 4.54 -44.10 23.04
N TYR A 462 4.68 -45.42 23.14
CA TYR A 462 5.85 -46.06 23.73
C TYR A 462 6.04 -47.47 23.17
N ASP A 463 7.28 -47.94 23.16
CA ASP A 463 7.67 -49.32 22.82
C ASP A 463 8.77 -49.84 23.78
N GLU A 464 9.54 -50.85 23.41
CA GLU A 464 10.65 -51.36 24.23
C GLU A 464 11.87 -50.42 24.30
N ASN A 465 12.00 -49.49 23.35
CA ASN A 465 13.17 -48.62 23.18
C ASN A 465 12.96 -47.22 23.76
N GLY A 466 11.72 -46.74 23.85
CA GLY A 466 11.42 -45.44 24.45
C GLY A 466 9.96 -45.01 24.37
N HIS A 467 9.73 -43.72 24.57
CA HIS A 467 8.44 -43.04 24.43
C HIS A 467 8.58 -41.80 23.54
N TRP A 468 7.51 -41.44 22.84
CA TRP A 468 7.46 -40.30 21.92
C TRP A 468 6.03 -39.79 21.73
N GLN A 469 5.91 -38.60 21.17
CA GLN A 469 4.66 -38.07 20.66
C GLN A 469 4.57 -38.39 19.15
N GLU A 470 3.49 -39.04 18.71
CA GLU A 470 3.28 -39.46 17.32
C GLU A 470 2.03 -38.86 16.73
N CYS A 471 2.17 -38.20 15.58
CA CYS A 471 1.05 -37.78 14.74
C CYS A 471 0.54 -38.97 13.90
N SER A 472 -0.73 -38.95 13.50
CA SER A 472 -1.31 -39.99 12.63
C SER A 472 -0.61 -40.14 11.27
N CYS A 473 0.14 -39.12 10.83
CA CYS A 473 0.97 -39.17 9.62
C CYS A 473 2.30 -39.91 9.80
N GLY A 474 2.62 -40.34 11.03
CA GLY A 474 3.87 -41.04 11.36
C GLY A 474 5.01 -40.13 11.79
N ASP A 475 4.82 -38.80 11.80
CA ASP A 475 5.79 -37.87 12.38
C ASP A 475 5.91 -38.07 13.90
N LYS A 476 7.15 -38.03 14.39
CA LYS A 476 7.48 -38.31 15.79
C LYS A 476 8.25 -37.14 16.40
N THR A 477 7.77 -36.61 17.51
CA THR A 477 8.43 -35.59 18.32
C THR A 477 8.69 -36.11 19.72
N GLU A 478 9.53 -35.41 20.48
CA GLU A 478 9.83 -35.74 21.88
C GLU A 478 10.25 -37.20 22.09
N VAL A 479 11.10 -37.72 21.19
CA VAL A 479 11.61 -39.09 21.27
C VAL A 479 12.63 -39.20 22.40
N GLU A 480 12.25 -39.90 23.46
CA GLU A 480 13.07 -40.09 24.65
C GLU A 480 13.18 -41.57 25.01
N ALA A 481 14.32 -41.97 25.54
CA ALA A 481 14.48 -43.32 26.10
C ALA A 481 13.74 -43.44 27.44
N HIS A 482 13.35 -44.67 27.80
CA HIS A 482 12.70 -44.93 29.08
C HIS A 482 13.56 -44.52 30.28
N THR A 483 12.94 -43.85 31.24
CA THR A 483 13.55 -43.57 32.54
C THR A 483 12.98 -44.52 33.57
N PHE A 484 13.69 -45.62 33.81
CA PHE A 484 13.25 -46.65 34.76
C PHE A 484 13.75 -46.37 36.19
N GLY A 485 12.88 -46.65 37.16
CA GLY A 485 13.23 -46.66 38.58
C GLY A 485 13.96 -47.93 39.03
N GLU A 486 14.04 -48.13 40.35
CA GLU A 486 14.58 -49.37 40.94
C GLU A 486 13.70 -50.58 40.58
N TRP A 487 14.33 -51.75 40.51
CA TRP A 487 13.64 -53.00 40.28
C TRP A 487 12.79 -53.41 41.49
N ILE A 488 11.53 -53.74 41.22
CA ILE A 488 10.57 -54.26 42.18
C ILE A 488 10.54 -55.78 42.03
N ILE A 489 10.78 -56.52 43.12
CA ILE A 489 10.74 -57.99 43.09
C ILE A 489 9.28 -58.46 43.22
N ASP A 490 8.78 -59.12 42.16
CA ASP A 490 7.44 -59.70 42.13
C ASP A 490 7.41 -61.09 42.76
N LYS A 491 8.47 -61.85 42.51
CA LYS A 491 8.65 -63.22 43.02
C LYS A 491 10.11 -63.41 43.37
N GLU A 492 10.38 -63.70 44.63
CA GLU A 492 11.72 -64.07 45.08
C GLU A 492 12.19 -65.36 44.40
N ALA A 493 13.46 -65.40 43.98
CA ALA A 493 14.05 -66.62 43.45
C ALA A 493 14.32 -67.61 44.59
N THR A 494 14.03 -68.89 44.36
CA THR A 494 14.36 -69.97 45.29
C THR A 494 15.50 -70.83 44.75
N ALA A 495 15.95 -71.81 45.52
CA ALA A 495 17.04 -72.71 45.10
C ALA A 495 16.70 -73.54 43.84
N VAL A 496 15.41 -73.69 43.48
CA VAL A 496 14.95 -74.53 42.36
C VAL A 496 13.99 -73.82 41.38
N GLU A 497 13.44 -72.66 41.75
CA GLU A 497 12.57 -71.87 40.88
C GLU A 497 13.14 -70.47 40.70
N ALA A 498 13.15 -70.01 39.45
CA ALA A 498 13.45 -68.62 39.13
C ALA A 498 12.39 -67.68 39.72
N GLY A 499 12.84 -66.51 40.15
CA GLY A 499 12.01 -65.38 40.55
C GLY A 499 11.74 -64.44 39.37
N SER A 500 11.03 -63.35 39.63
CA SER A 500 10.78 -62.29 38.66
C SER A 500 10.82 -60.92 39.35
N LYS A 501 11.26 -59.92 38.61
CA LYS A 501 11.22 -58.51 39.00
C LYS A 501 10.73 -57.69 37.81
N HIS A 502 10.13 -56.54 38.09
CA HIS A 502 9.78 -55.56 37.08
C HIS A 502 10.26 -54.16 37.48
N ARG A 503 10.36 -53.26 36.51
CA ARG A 503 10.51 -51.82 36.73
C ARG A 503 9.69 -51.07 35.71
N GLU A 504 9.10 -49.96 36.12
CA GLU A 504 8.23 -49.14 35.26
C GLU A 504 8.91 -47.83 34.89
N CYS A 505 8.71 -47.38 33.65
CA CYS A 505 9.14 -46.06 33.21
C CYS A 505 8.29 -45.00 33.91
N SER A 506 8.94 -44.04 34.59
CA SER A 506 8.25 -43.01 35.38
C SER A 506 7.44 -42.02 34.54
N VAL A 507 7.64 -42.01 33.21
CA VAL A 507 7.00 -41.07 32.29
C VAL A 507 5.82 -41.72 31.57
N CYS A 508 6.03 -42.90 30.98
CA CYS A 508 5.04 -43.54 30.11
C CYS A 508 4.37 -44.79 30.70
N GLY A 509 4.88 -45.31 31.83
CA GLY A 509 4.36 -46.51 32.48
C GLY A 509 4.72 -47.83 31.78
N TYR A 510 5.60 -47.82 30.77
CA TYR A 510 6.12 -49.04 30.17
C TYR A 510 6.83 -49.89 31.22
N SER A 511 6.47 -51.18 31.30
CA SER A 511 6.98 -52.12 32.31
C SER A 511 7.93 -53.12 31.68
N GLU A 512 9.18 -53.10 32.14
CA GLU A 512 10.19 -54.09 31.77
C GLU A 512 10.24 -55.17 32.86
N THR A 513 10.24 -56.44 32.45
CA THR A 513 10.29 -57.59 33.37
C THR A 513 11.55 -58.41 33.13
N GLU A 514 12.19 -58.84 34.21
CA GLU A 514 13.37 -59.69 34.19
C GLU A 514 13.19 -60.89 35.09
N VAL A 515 13.73 -62.03 34.64
CA VAL A 515 13.78 -63.26 35.43
C VAL A 515 14.97 -63.21 36.37
N ILE A 516 14.73 -63.42 37.67
CA ILE A 516 15.78 -63.60 38.67
C ILE A 516 16.16 -65.07 38.67
N ALA A 517 17.40 -65.40 38.27
CA ALA A 517 17.88 -66.78 38.24
C ALA A 517 17.81 -67.46 39.62
N ALA A 518 17.53 -68.77 39.65
CA ALA A 518 17.54 -69.57 40.87
C ALA A 518 18.91 -69.50 41.57
N THR A 519 18.91 -69.31 42.89
CA THR A 519 20.07 -68.87 43.71
C THR A 519 21.06 -69.98 44.09
N GLY A 520 21.06 -71.10 43.37
CA GLY A 520 21.56 -72.42 43.83
C GLY A 520 22.84 -72.47 44.68
N THR A 521 22.93 -73.48 45.55
CA THR A 521 24.16 -73.97 46.21
C THR A 521 24.19 -75.50 46.08
N SER A 522 25.14 -76.15 45.40
CA SER A 522 26.60 -76.27 45.59
C SER A 522 27.03 -76.92 46.90
N SER A 523 27.15 -78.26 46.88
CA SER A 523 28.20 -79.10 47.52
C SER A 523 27.81 -80.57 47.40
N ASP A 524 28.65 -81.57 47.14
CA ASP A 524 29.97 -81.70 46.53
C ASP A 524 30.26 -83.22 46.53
N SER A 525 30.93 -83.74 45.48
CA SER A 525 31.78 -84.96 45.50
C SER A 525 31.11 -86.34 45.78
N SER A 526 31.37 -87.45 45.09
CA SER A 526 32.56 -87.87 44.31
C SER A 526 32.27 -89.13 43.44
N SER A 527 32.92 -89.14 42.27
CA SER A 527 33.70 -90.25 41.65
C SER A 527 32.98 -91.53 41.22
N SER A 528 32.71 -91.71 39.91
CA SER A 528 33.57 -92.38 38.88
C SER A 528 33.27 -93.90 38.79
N SER A 529 33.11 -94.53 37.61
CA SER A 529 34.07 -94.62 36.50
C SER A 529 33.32 -95.22 35.27
N ASP A 530 33.52 -94.70 34.06
CA ASP A 530 34.34 -95.30 32.95
C ASP A 530 33.47 -96.01 31.90
N SER A 531 33.68 -95.96 30.58
CA SER A 531 34.52 -95.20 29.64
C SER A 531 33.91 -95.44 28.24
N ASN A 532 34.12 -94.56 27.24
CA ASN A 532 35.07 -94.82 26.14
C ASN A 532 35.03 -93.72 25.05
N SER A 533 36.23 -93.32 24.66
CA SER A 533 36.65 -92.34 23.65
C SER A 533 36.54 -92.91 22.22
N SER A 534 36.43 -92.12 21.15
CA SER A 534 37.52 -91.69 20.23
C SER A 534 36.84 -90.98 19.02
N SER A 535 37.35 -89.99 18.26
CA SER A 535 38.64 -89.28 18.19
C SER A 535 38.61 -88.22 17.06
N SER A 536 39.35 -87.11 17.26
CA SER A 536 40.18 -86.32 16.30
C SER A 536 39.50 -85.52 15.15
N ASN A 537 39.95 -84.33 14.71
CA ASN A 537 41.27 -83.71 14.79
C ASN A 537 41.21 -82.17 14.55
N SER A 538 42.24 -81.46 14.99
CA SER A 538 42.48 -80.01 14.87
C SER A 538 43.28 -79.61 13.62
N SER A 539 43.16 -78.33 13.21
CA SER A 539 44.24 -77.41 12.75
C SER A 539 43.60 -76.14 12.14
N SER A 540 44.16 -74.93 12.08
CA SER A 540 45.13 -74.16 12.88
C SER A 540 45.31 -72.82 12.14
N THR A 541 45.35 -71.69 12.88
CA THR A 541 46.18 -70.47 12.65
C THR A 541 46.05 -69.66 11.34
N SER A 542 46.20 -68.33 11.29
CA SER A 542 46.54 -67.29 12.26
C SER A 542 46.46 -65.90 11.60
N SER A 543 46.39 -64.87 12.47
CA SER A 543 47.10 -63.57 12.42
C SER A 543 46.76 -62.55 11.32
N GLY A 544 46.52 -61.27 11.60
CA GLY A 544 46.58 -60.54 12.88
C GLY A 544 46.94 -59.05 12.72
N SER A 545 46.70 -58.32 13.81
CA SER A 545 47.33 -57.06 14.27
C SER A 545 46.85 -55.73 13.66
N GLY A 546 46.72 -54.62 14.41
CA GLY A 546 46.96 -54.33 15.84
C GLY A 546 46.32 -52.96 16.20
N SER A 547 45.77 -52.81 17.41
CA SER A 547 46.37 -52.14 18.60
C SER A 547 46.27 -50.61 18.60
N ALA A 548 46.06 -49.88 19.70
CA ALA A 548 45.62 -50.15 21.08
C ALA A 548 45.62 -48.79 21.85
N SER A 549 44.88 -48.73 22.98
CA SER A 549 45.21 -47.99 24.23
C SER A 549 45.02 -46.46 24.25
N SER A 550 44.60 -45.75 25.32
CA SER A 550 44.03 -46.05 26.66
C SER A 550 43.64 -44.73 27.37
N ASP A 551 42.84 -44.86 28.44
CA ASP A 551 42.89 -44.11 29.72
C ASP A 551 42.13 -42.77 29.98
N THR A 552 41.30 -42.86 31.04
CA THR A 552 41.19 -41.99 32.24
C THR A 552 40.16 -40.84 32.40
N SER A 553 39.33 -40.99 33.46
CA SER A 553 39.01 -40.02 34.55
C SER A 553 37.85 -38.99 34.48
N SER A 554 36.71 -39.38 35.08
CA SER A 554 35.97 -38.81 36.25
C SER A 554 35.84 -37.29 36.57
N VAL A 555 34.66 -36.97 37.16
CA VAL A 555 34.25 -35.84 38.08
C VAL A 555 33.69 -34.58 37.35
N ALA A 556 32.54 -33.95 37.65
CA ALA A 556 31.64 -33.85 38.82
C ALA A 556 30.18 -33.47 38.45
N GLN A 557 29.24 -33.77 39.35
CA GLN A 557 27.90 -33.16 39.53
C GLN A 557 27.97 -31.74 40.17
N PRO A 558 26.91 -30.90 40.16
CA PRO A 558 25.73 -31.00 41.06
C PRO A 558 24.39 -30.99 40.28
N GLN A 559 23.40 -31.79 40.64
CA GLN A 559 22.44 -31.70 41.76
C GLN A 559 21.37 -30.59 41.67
N THR A 560 20.14 -31.10 41.55
CA THR A 560 18.79 -30.63 41.84
C THR A 560 18.60 -29.51 42.86
N GLY A 561 17.48 -28.79 42.75
CA GLY A 561 17.00 -27.96 43.86
C GLY A 561 15.82 -27.06 43.53
N GLU A 562 14.63 -27.61 43.64
CA GLU A 562 13.33 -26.96 43.55
C GLU A 562 13.02 -25.99 44.73
N ASN A 563 11.94 -25.21 44.52
CA ASN A 563 10.96 -24.71 45.50
C ASN A 563 11.18 -23.36 46.22
N GLY A 564 10.20 -22.46 46.05
CA GLY A 564 9.96 -21.39 47.04
C GLY A 564 9.23 -20.11 46.61
N SER A 565 7.98 -20.22 46.17
CA SER A 565 6.82 -19.36 46.54
C SER A 565 7.03 -17.92 47.09
N VAL A 566 6.40 -16.96 46.36
CA VAL A 566 5.54 -15.83 46.80
C VAL A 566 6.16 -14.44 47.05
N VAL A 567 5.56 -13.43 46.39
CA VAL A 567 5.14 -12.05 46.79
C VAL A 567 5.14 -11.20 45.50
N MET A 568 4.02 -11.03 44.78
CA MET A 568 2.91 -10.06 44.90
C MET A 568 3.25 -8.57 44.64
N TRP A 569 2.33 -7.92 43.90
CA TRP A 569 2.12 -6.50 43.51
C TRP A 569 2.50 -6.16 42.06
N ALA A 570 1.52 -6.13 41.13
CA ALA A 570 0.67 -4.98 40.72
C ALA A 570 1.46 -3.97 39.86
N PHE A 571 1.11 -3.64 38.62
CA PHE A 571 -0.15 -3.07 38.11
C PHE A 571 -0.36 -3.52 36.64
N ILE A 572 -1.50 -4.14 36.28
CA ILE A 572 -2.75 -3.55 35.71
C ILE A 572 -2.49 -2.83 34.37
N ALA A 573 -2.78 -3.49 33.23
CA ALA A 573 -4.08 -3.70 32.54
C ALA A 573 -4.44 -2.52 31.62
N VAL A 574 -4.43 -2.66 30.29
CA VAL A 574 -5.37 -3.39 29.38
C VAL A 574 -6.72 -2.68 29.27
N LEU A 575 -7.26 -2.78 28.04
CA LEU A 575 -8.67 -2.73 27.59
C LEU A 575 -8.99 -1.46 26.82
N ALA A 576 -9.74 -1.48 25.71
CA ALA A 576 -10.35 -2.51 24.87
C ALA A 576 -10.82 -1.74 23.61
N ILE A 577 -11.23 -2.38 22.52
CA ILE A 577 -12.66 -2.53 22.16
C ILE A 577 -12.72 -3.52 20.99
N GLY A 578 -13.49 -4.59 21.17
CA GLY A 578 -14.19 -5.28 20.11
C GLY A 578 -15.67 -4.90 20.12
N GLY A 579 -16.24 -4.77 18.91
CA GLY A 579 -17.63 -5.07 18.59
C GLY A 579 -18.73 -4.08 18.99
N VAL A 580 -19.19 -3.27 18.02
CA VAL A 580 -20.63 -3.02 17.76
C VAL A 580 -20.82 -2.70 16.26
N SER A 581 -21.05 -3.73 15.44
CA SER A 581 -21.56 -3.60 14.07
C SER A 581 -22.91 -4.29 14.00
N ALA A 582 -23.96 -3.64 14.49
CA ALA A 582 -25.34 -4.10 14.34
C ALA A 582 -26.35 -2.98 14.67
N PHE A 583 -26.41 -1.89 13.87
CA PHE A 583 -27.59 -1.01 13.88
C PHE A 583 -27.67 -0.01 12.70
N LEU A 584 -27.65 -0.46 11.43
CA LEU A 584 -28.12 0.38 10.30
C LEU A 584 -28.83 -0.47 9.23
N PHE A 585 -29.88 -1.18 9.65
CA PHE A 585 -30.94 -1.64 8.74
C PHE A 585 -32.27 -1.40 9.45
N THR A 586 -32.85 -0.21 9.26
CA THR A 586 -34.30 0.04 9.14
C THR A 586 -34.60 1.55 9.11
N GLN A 587 -35.37 1.96 8.10
CA GLN A 587 -35.99 3.27 7.86
C GLN A 587 -35.03 4.37 7.36
N ARG A 588 -35.09 4.82 6.10
CA ARG A 588 -36.28 5.36 5.44
C ARG A 588 -36.22 5.17 3.92
N LYS A 589 -37.05 4.24 3.42
CA LYS A 589 -37.67 4.34 2.10
C LYS A 589 -39.01 5.07 2.32
N LYS A 590 -39.15 6.29 1.78
CA LYS A 590 -40.40 6.97 1.37
C LYS A 590 -40.13 8.47 1.27
N PHE A 591 -40.03 8.99 0.04
CA PHE A 591 -40.83 10.12 -0.44
C PHE A 591 -40.56 10.30 -1.93
N VAL A 592 -41.47 9.78 -2.76
CA VAL A 592 -41.77 10.30 -4.09
C VAL A 592 -43.28 10.53 -4.13
N SER A 593 -43.66 11.65 -4.74
CA SER A 593 -44.99 12.08 -5.19
C SER A 593 -45.74 13.05 -4.27
N GLY A 594 -45.90 14.29 -4.77
CA GLY A 594 -46.86 15.24 -4.23
C GLY A 594 -46.71 16.70 -4.68
N LYS A 595 -46.88 16.96 -5.99
CA LYS A 595 -47.03 18.28 -6.67
C LYS A 595 -45.78 19.12 -6.93
#